data_AF-A0A7S7ZFP8-F1
#
_entry.id   AF-A0A7S7ZFP8-F1
#
_cell.length_a   1.000
_cell.length_b   1.000
_cell.length_c   1.000
_cell.angle_alpha   90.00
_cell.angle_beta   90.00
_cell.angle_gamma   90.00
#
_symmetry.space_group_name_H-M   'P 1'
#
loop_
_entity.id
_entity.type
_entity.pdbx_description
1 polymer ?
#
loop_
_entity_poly.entity_id
_entity_poly.type
_entity_poly.pdbx_seq_one_letter_code
_entity_poly.pdbx_strand_id
1 'polypeptide(L)'
;MLNGPSPVLSSDEIAAIVRDAVAEGQAGRQQAASQKIQPLRMAQRHQTEAAKALSWIVGERSLAREEAADVISEIADAYDHDTAILSELGLCLEAVRDIDDLNAAAPAHPIFRTMVEKLDRLAGPYEGKAEQEEILRGLATAARMMARQRDTIAEGSLRKLTEINPRKSAYHYNLGLFYKTRGRFAEGVTANRAAVGLSQEVIDSYEWNLGICATGAGNAETALDVWKRMGQKIELGRFGLPEGEYFGCKVRLAERPLAERAADLDDPGDEETVWIERLSPCHGIVRSVLYRKLGVDYGDVILMDGAPITYHTYGEQQIPVFPHLATLLRRNYRFFDFAGTQQTARQLADMSEELEGDSVIYSHSESMKIMCANCWRNPDINHADHEKMEKHVVTGRIAASPDIAPARLLDLIDQGIAKRENCQLYAPDLCAAAGQLARERTDRRRFALLTDN
;
A
#
# COMPACT_ATOMS: atom_id res chain seq x y z
N MET A 1 -8.31 9.04 -44.68
CA MET A 1 -9.58 9.68 -45.09
C MET A 1 -10.72 8.84 -44.55
N LEU A 2 -11.43 9.33 -43.52
CA LEU A 2 -12.71 8.79 -43.07
C LEU A 2 -13.64 9.99 -42.87
N ASN A 3 -14.08 10.57 -43.98
CA ASN A 3 -15.05 11.68 -44.03
C ASN A 3 -16.46 11.12 -44.24
N GLY A 4 -16.94 10.29 -43.32
CA GLY A 4 -18.37 10.03 -43.14
C GLY A 4 -18.90 10.90 -42.01
N PRO A 5 -20.18 11.31 -42.00
CA PRO A 5 -20.75 12.01 -40.86
C PRO A 5 -20.61 11.12 -39.61
N SER A 6 -20.02 11.64 -38.53
CA SER A 6 -19.99 10.93 -37.25
C SER A 6 -21.42 10.56 -36.84
N PRO A 7 -21.70 9.30 -36.50
CA PRO A 7 -23.04 8.88 -36.13
C PRO A 7 -23.47 9.61 -34.85
N VAL A 8 -24.58 10.36 -34.95
CA VAL A 8 -25.27 10.90 -33.76
C VAL A 8 -26.07 9.76 -33.17
N LEU A 9 -25.79 9.41 -31.92
CA LEU A 9 -26.46 8.32 -31.21
C LEU A 9 -27.72 8.86 -30.55
N SER A 10 -28.81 8.10 -30.62
CA SER A 10 -30.02 8.37 -29.84
C SER A 10 -29.78 8.13 -28.35
N SER A 11 -30.63 8.70 -27.50
CA SER A 11 -30.56 8.48 -26.05
C SER A 11 -30.70 7.01 -25.67
N ASP A 12 -31.53 6.26 -26.40
CA ASP A 12 -31.74 4.82 -26.16
C ASP A 12 -30.51 3.99 -26.53
N GLU A 13 -29.84 4.36 -27.64
CA GLU A 13 -28.57 3.74 -28.05
C GLU A 13 -27.46 4.01 -27.03
N ILE A 14 -27.31 5.26 -26.59
CA ILE A 14 -26.31 5.61 -25.54
C ILE A 14 -26.59 4.81 -24.27
N ALA A 15 -27.83 4.79 -23.80
CA ALA A 15 -28.21 4.06 -22.59
C ALA A 15 -27.99 2.55 -22.74
N ALA A 16 -28.24 1.97 -23.91
CA ALA A 16 -27.95 0.57 -24.19
C ALA A 16 -26.45 0.27 -24.14
N ILE A 17 -25.63 1.11 -24.76
CA ILE A 17 -24.17 0.95 -24.75
C ILE A 17 -23.62 1.04 -23.32
N VAL A 18 -24.07 2.03 -22.53
CA VAL A 18 -23.64 2.18 -21.13
C VAL A 18 -23.98 0.92 -20.32
N ARG A 19 -25.23 0.43 -20.40
CA ARG A 19 -25.64 -0.78 -19.68
C ARG A 19 -24.80 -1.99 -20.06
N ASP A 20 -24.59 -2.21 -21.35
CA ASP A 20 -23.80 -3.33 -21.86
C ASP A 20 -22.34 -3.23 -21.40
N ALA A 21 -21.72 -2.06 -21.56
CA ALA A 21 -20.31 -1.86 -21.20
C ALA A 21 -20.07 -2.02 -19.70
N VAL A 22 -20.96 -1.48 -18.86
CA VAL A 22 -20.88 -1.62 -17.41
C VAL A 22 -21.10 -3.08 -16.98
N ALA A 23 -22.05 -3.79 -17.59
CA ALA A 23 -22.27 -5.21 -17.30
C ALA A 23 -21.04 -6.08 -17.66
N GLU A 24 -20.40 -5.80 -18.80
CA GLU A 24 -19.15 -6.46 -19.19
C GLU A 24 -18.00 -6.15 -18.22
N GLY A 25 -17.87 -4.89 -17.81
CA GLY A 25 -16.88 -4.44 -16.83
C GLY A 25 -17.06 -5.13 -15.47
N GLN A 26 -18.29 -5.16 -14.95
CA GLN A 26 -18.64 -5.84 -13.69
C GLN A 26 -18.40 -7.35 -13.75
N ALA A 27 -18.50 -7.96 -14.94
CA ALA A 27 -18.16 -9.35 -15.17
C ALA A 27 -16.64 -9.61 -15.32
N GLY A 28 -15.79 -8.59 -15.16
CA GLY A 28 -14.34 -8.68 -15.34
C GLY A 28 -13.91 -8.77 -16.81
N ARG A 29 -14.83 -8.57 -17.76
CA ARG A 29 -14.59 -8.70 -19.21
C ARG A 29 -14.28 -7.35 -19.84
N GLN A 30 -13.22 -6.70 -19.34
CA GLN A 30 -12.81 -5.35 -19.74
C GLN A 30 -12.61 -5.21 -21.27
N GLN A 31 -12.08 -6.23 -21.94
CA GLN A 31 -11.91 -6.23 -23.39
C GLN A 31 -13.26 -6.20 -24.14
N ALA A 32 -14.30 -6.85 -23.61
CA ALA A 32 -15.63 -6.80 -24.19
C ALA A 32 -16.27 -5.43 -23.96
N ALA A 33 -16.11 -4.86 -22.76
CA ALA A 33 -16.54 -3.49 -22.46
C ALA A 33 -15.89 -2.47 -23.43
N SER A 34 -14.59 -2.59 -23.68
CA SER A 34 -13.84 -1.79 -24.65
C SER A 34 -14.47 -1.80 -26.05
N GLN A 35 -14.88 -2.98 -26.53
CA GLN A 35 -15.52 -3.10 -27.85
C GLN A 35 -16.91 -2.44 -27.87
N LYS A 36 -17.66 -2.52 -26.76
CA LYS A 36 -19.00 -1.94 -26.66
C LYS A 36 -18.99 -0.41 -26.72
N ILE A 37 -17.97 0.25 -26.18
CA ILE A 37 -17.92 1.72 -26.10
C ILE A 37 -17.47 2.42 -27.39
N GLN A 38 -17.02 1.68 -28.41
CA GLN A 38 -16.48 2.28 -29.64
C GLN A 38 -17.43 3.29 -30.32
N PRO A 39 -18.76 3.04 -30.41
CA PRO A 39 -19.67 4.03 -30.97
C PRO A 39 -19.68 5.34 -30.17
N LEU A 40 -19.61 5.27 -28.83
CA LEU A 40 -19.51 6.45 -27.98
C LEU A 40 -18.19 7.20 -28.22
N ARG A 41 -17.06 6.50 -28.32
CA ARG A 41 -15.74 7.11 -28.60
C ARG A 41 -15.74 7.86 -29.94
N MET A 42 -16.42 7.33 -30.96
CA MET A 42 -16.56 7.99 -32.26
C MET A 42 -17.47 9.23 -32.23
N ALA A 43 -18.50 9.23 -31.38
CA ALA A 43 -19.47 10.32 -31.28
C ALA A 43 -19.04 11.45 -30.31
N GLN A 44 -18.23 11.14 -29.30
CA GLN A 44 -17.99 12.02 -28.15
C GLN A 44 -17.54 13.44 -28.51
N ARG A 45 -16.72 13.61 -29.56
CA ARG A 45 -16.20 14.94 -29.97
C ARG A 45 -17.28 15.93 -30.41
N HIS A 46 -18.45 15.42 -30.81
CA HIS A 46 -19.55 16.19 -31.38
C HIS A 46 -20.86 15.97 -30.64
N GLN A 47 -20.87 15.16 -29.58
CA GLN A 47 -22.05 14.81 -28.80
C GLN A 47 -21.70 14.69 -27.32
N THR A 48 -22.04 15.72 -26.55
CA THR A 48 -21.72 15.84 -25.12
C THR A 48 -22.29 14.69 -24.28
N GLU A 49 -23.45 14.17 -24.65
CA GLU A 49 -24.09 13.03 -24.00
C GLU A 49 -23.25 11.76 -24.13
N ALA A 50 -22.59 11.56 -25.28
CA ALA A 50 -21.69 10.44 -25.48
C ALA A 50 -20.39 10.62 -24.65
N ALA A 51 -19.88 11.85 -24.53
CA ALA A 51 -18.73 12.16 -23.69
C ALA A 51 -19.01 11.93 -22.19
N LYS A 52 -20.18 12.35 -21.71
CA LYS A 52 -20.66 12.07 -20.34
C LYS A 52 -20.87 10.58 -20.11
N ALA A 53 -21.46 9.87 -21.06
CA ALA A 53 -21.63 8.42 -20.99
C ALA A 53 -20.28 7.69 -20.86
N LEU A 54 -19.26 8.10 -21.61
CA LEU A 54 -17.90 7.55 -21.47
C LEU A 54 -17.29 7.86 -20.10
N SER A 55 -17.43 9.10 -19.61
CA SER A 55 -16.95 9.52 -18.30
C SER A 55 -17.57 8.67 -17.18
N TRP A 56 -18.86 8.41 -17.28
CA TRP A 56 -19.59 7.49 -16.39
C TRP A 56 -19.04 6.06 -16.44
N ILE A 57 -18.88 5.47 -17.64
CA ILE A 57 -18.34 4.11 -17.80
C ILE A 57 -16.93 3.98 -17.20
N VAL A 58 -16.10 5.03 -17.36
CA VAL A 58 -14.79 5.10 -16.72
C VAL A 58 -14.94 5.15 -15.20
N GLY A 59 -15.82 5.99 -14.67
CA GLY A 59 -16.10 6.09 -13.23
C GLY A 59 -16.55 4.77 -12.60
N GLU A 60 -17.32 3.97 -13.35
CA GLU A 60 -17.73 2.61 -12.98
C GLU A 60 -16.62 1.55 -13.11
N ARG A 61 -15.36 1.96 -13.34
CA ARG A 61 -14.18 1.08 -13.43
C ARG A 61 -14.36 -0.08 -14.44
N SER A 62 -15.12 0.17 -15.52
CA SER A 62 -15.52 -0.89 -16.46
C SER A 62 -14.47 -1.20 -17.55
N LEU A 63 -13.44 -0.35 -17.67
CA LEU A 63 -12.38 -0.46 -18.68
C LEU A 63 -11.04 -0.82 -18.03
N ALA A 64 -10.11 -1.32 -18.83
CA ALA A 64 -8.72 -1.43 -18.42
C ALA A 64 -8.14 -0.03 -18.16
N ARG A 65 -7.23 0.09 -17.19
CA ARG A 65 -6.73 1.40 -16.70
C ARG A 65 -6.09 2.25 -17.81
N GLU A 66 -5.28 1.64 -18.67
CA GLU A 66 -4.65 2.35 -19.79
C GLU A 66 -5.70 2.90 -20.76
N GLU A 67 -6.68 2.08 -21.15
CA GLU A 67 -7.76 2.53 -22.03
C GLU A 67 -8.65 3.59 -21.39
N ALA A 68 -8.93 3.47 -20.09
CA ALA A 68 -9.66 4.51 -19.35
C ALA A 68 -8.91 5.85 -19.39
N ALA A 69 -7.59 5.83 -19.24
CA ALA A 69 -6.75 7.01 -19.35
C ALA A 69 -6.78 7.62 -20.76
N ASP A 70 -6.77 6.79 -21.80
CA ASP A 70 -6.90 7.22 -23.20
C ASP A 70 -8.27 7.87 -23.47
N VAL A 71 -9.35 7.26 -22.99
CA VAL A 71 -10.71 7.81 -23.14
C VAL A 71 -10.83 9.17 -22.44
N ILE A 72 -10.31 9.31 -21.21
CA ILE A 72 -10.26 10.61 -20.53
C ILE A 72 -9.47 11.63 -21.36
N SER A 73 -8.33 11.22 -21.93
CA SER A 73 -7.51 12.11 -22.77
C SER A 73 -8.26 12.59 -24.01
N GLU A 74 -8.95 11.68 -24.72
CA GLU A 74 -9.74 12.01 -25.91
C GLU A 74 -10.85 13.02 -25.63
N ILE A 75 -11.51 12.91 -24.48
CA ILE A 75 -12.58 13.83 -24.06
C ILE A 75 -11.99 15.16 -23.59
N ALA A 76 -10.94 15.14 -22.76
CA ALA A 76 -10.29 16.35 -22.26
C ALA A 76 -9.73 17.24 -23.37
N ASP A 77 -9.32 16.64 -24.50
CA ASP A 77 -8.88 17.37 -25.69
C ASP A 77 -10.04 17.99 -26.49
N ALA A 78 -11.18 17.31 -26.56
CA ALA A 78 -12.36 17.81 -27.26
C ALA A 78 -13.08 18.94 -26.50
N TYR A 79 -12.99 18.93 -25.18
CA TYR A 79 -13.75 19.81 -24.28
C TYR A 79 -12.85 20.71 -23.41
N ASP A 80 -11.82 21.32 -24.00
CA ASP A 80 -10.76 22.08 -23.29
C ASP A 80 -11.23 23.25 -22.41
N HIS A 81 -12.47 23.73 -22.60
CA HIS A 81 -13.04 24.85 -21.84
C HIS A 81 -14.38 24.52 -21.16
N ASP A 82 -14.86 23.27 -21.26
CA ASP A 82 -16.11 22.87 -20.61
C ASP A 82 -15.82 22.52 -19.15
N THR A 83 -16.22 23.41 -18.24
CA THR A 83 -15.96 23.25 -16.81
C THR A 83 -16.63 22.02 -16.23
N ALA A 84 -17.83 21.67 -16.69
CA ALA A 84 -18.57 20.54 -16.15
C ALA A 84 -17.88 19.22 -16.54
N ILE A 85 -17.57 19.05 -17.84
CA ILE A 85 -16.92 17.83 -18.33
C ILE A 85 -15.53 17.68 -17.73
N LEU A 86 -14.71 18.74 -17.71
CA LEU A 86 -13.36 18.64 -17.16
C LEU A 86 -13.38 18.33 -15.66
N SER A 87 -14.34 18.85 -14.91
CA SER A 87 -14.48 18.55 -13.49
C SER A 87 -14.84 17.08 -13.26
N GLU A 88 -15.76 16.54 -14.07
CA GLU A 88 -16.14 15.13 -14.05
C GLU A 88 -14.94 14.23 -14.40
N LEU A 89 -14.21 14.55 -15.47
CA LEU A 89 -12.99 13.82 -15.85
C LEU A 89 -11.91 13.85 -14.76
N GLY A 90 -11.77 14.97 -14.04
CA GLY A 90 -10.85 15.08 -12.91
C GLY A 90 -11.17 14.09 -11.79
N LEU A 91 -12.47 13.82 -11.56
CA LEU A 91 -12.93 12.79 -10.63
C LEU A 91 -12.67 11.38 -11.17
N CYS A 92 -12.89 11.14 -12.46
CA CYS A 92 -12.67 9.85 -13.12
C CYS A 92 -11.22 9.35 -13.03
N LEU A 93 -10.23 10.23 -12.82
CA LEU A 93 -8.84 9.81 -12.61
C LEU A 93 -8.65 8.87 -11.41
N GLU A 94 -9.55 8.88 -10.44
CA GLU A 94 -9.55 7.92 -9.34
C GLU A 94 -9.91 6.50 -9.79
N ALA A 95 -10.65 6.33 -10.89
CA ALA A 95 -10.95 5.02 -11.48
C ALA A 95 -9.79 4.47 -12.32
N VAL A 96 -8.87 5.35 -12.76
CA VAL A 96 -7.66 4.98 -13.50
C VAL A 96 -6.54 4.50 -12.57
N ARG A 97 -6.66 4.76 -11.24
CA ARG A 97 -5.77 4.23 -10.21
C ARG A 97 -6.49 3.25 -9.29
N ASP A 98 -5.72 2.37 -8.68
CA ASP A 98 -6.23 1.35 -7.74
C ASP A 98 -5.55 1.45 -6.38
N ILE A 99 -6.13 0.80 -5.37
CA ILE A 99 -5.53 0.64 -4.05
C ILE A 99 -4.15 -0.03 -4.13
N ASP A 100 -3.94 -0.91 -5.10
CA ASP A 100 -2.64 -1.53 -5.41
C ASP A 100 -1.55 -0.50 -5.71
N ASP A 101 -1.97 0.64 -6.26
CA ASP A 101 -1.10 1.74 -6.63
C ASP A 101 -0.89 2.70 -5.46
N LEU A 102 -1.48 2.47 -4.28
CA LEU A 102 -1.35 3.37 -3.13
C LEU A 102 0.11 3.66 -2.79
N ASN A 103 0.97 2.64 -2.91
CA ASN A 103 2.41 2.73 -2.70
C ASN A 103 3.22 2.92 -4.00
N ALA A 104 2.59 2.93 -5.18
CA ALA A 104 3.28 3.11 -6.45
C ALA A 104 3.78 4.54 -6.64
N ALA A 105 4.71 4.71 -7.59
CA ALA A 105 5.18 6.03 -8.01
C ALA A 105 4.04 6.86 -8.65
N ALA A 106 4.31 8.15 -8.87
CA ALA A 106 3.40 9.01 -9.61
C ALA A 106 3.05 8.41 -10.99
N PRO A 107 1.79 8.53 -11.45
CA PRO A 107 1.36 7.91 -12.70
C PRO A 107 2.13 8.47 -13.90
N ALA A 108 2.55 7.58 -14.80
CA ALA A 108 3.31 7.95 -15.99
C ALA A 108 2.44 8.54 -17.10
N HIS A 109 1.15 8.18 -17.15
CA HIS A 109 0.26 8.64 -18.23
C HIS A 109 0.08 10.16 -18.18
N PRO A 110 0.27 10.89 -19.29
CA PRO A 110 0.31 12.36 -19.29
C PRO A 110 -1.02 13.00 -18.87
N ILE A 111 -2.16 12.29 -19.05
CA ILE A 111 -3.49 12.83 -18.74
C ILE A 111 -3.62 13.34 -17.31
N PHE A 112 -2.98 12.70 -16.33
CA PHE A 112 -3.05 13.14 -14.94
C PHE A 112 -2.46 14.55 -14.76
N ARG A 113 -1.32 14.82 -15.40
CA ARG A 113 -0.71 16.15 -15.40
C ARG A 113 -1.58 17.15 -16.16
N THR A 114 -2.02 16.78 -17.35
CA THR A 114 -2.85 17.62 -18.22
C THR A 114 -4.14 18.05 -17.51
N MET A 115 -4.83 17.13 -16.83
CA MET A 115 -6.06 17.44 -16.10
C MET A 115 -5.84 18.40 -14.95
N VAL A 116 -4.76 18.21 -14.16
CA VAL A 116 -4.40 19.16 -13.10
C VAL A 116 -4.18 20.55 -13.69
N GLU A 117 -3.42 20.66 -14.78
CA GLU A 117 -3.12 21.95 -15.42
C GLU A 117 -4.35 22.63 -16.02
N LYS A 118 -5.25 21.88 -16.65
CA LYS A 118 -6.51 22.40 -17.18
C LYS A 118 -7.43 22.89 -16.05
N LEU A 119 -7.63 22.09 -15.02
CA LEU A 119 -8.52 22.42 -13.90
C LEU A 119 -7.98 23.55 -13.02
N ASP A 120 -6.66 23.60 -12.80
CA ASP A 120 -6.01 24.69 -12.05
C ASP A 120 -6.18 26.03 -12.78
N ARG A 121 -6.04 26.04 -14.11
CA ARG A 121 -6.30 27.22 -14.94
C ARG A 121 -7.76 27.67 -14.86
N LEU A 122 -8.70 26.74 -14.74
CA LEU A 122 -10.13 27.03 -14.61
C LEU A 122 -10.51 27.49 -13.19
N ALA A 123 -9.79 27.10 -12.15
CA ALA A 123 -10.18 27.40 -10.76
C ALA A 123 -10.21 28.90 -10.45
N GLY A 124 -9.21 29.67 -10.92
CA GLY A 124 -9.09 31.10 -10.63
C GLY A 124 -10.26 31.96 -11.16
N PRO A 125 -10.60 31.89 -12.47
CA PRO A 125 -11.70 32.66 -13.06
C PRO A 125 -13.08 32.37 -12.45
N TYR A 126 -13.25 31.25 -11.76
CA TYR A 126 -14.50 30.84 -11.13
C TYR A 126 -14.50 31.03 -9.61
N GLU A 127 -13.49 31.68 -9.02
CA GLU A 127 -13.48 31.96 -7.59
C GLU A 127 -14.72 32.75 -7.15
N GLY A 128 -15.42 32.24 -6.13
CA GLY A 128 -16.67 32.81 -5.60
C GLY A 128 -17.92 32.51 -6.44
N LYS A 129 -17.80 31.80 -7.57
CA LYS A 129 -18.93 31.43 -8.43
C LYS A 129 -19.48 30.04 -8.08
N ALA A 130 -20.69 29.74 -8.57
CA ALA A 130 -21.38 28.48 -8.30
C ALA A 130 -20.59 27.25 -8.80
N GLU A 131 -19.88 27.40 -9.92
CA GLU A 131 -19.12 26.33 -10.56
C GLU A 131 -17.79 26.04 -9.84
N GLN A 132 -17.33 26.92 -8.94
CA GLN A 132 -16.05 26.76 -8.24
C GLN A 132 -15.97 25.43 -7.49
N GLU A 133 -17.06 25.05 -6.82
CA GLU A 133 -17.12 23.85 -6.01
C GLU A 133 -16.87 22.59 -6.86
N GLU A 134 -17.46 22.52 -8.06
CA GLU A 134 -17.30 21.38 -8.96
C GLU A 134 -15.87 21.31 -9.53
N ILE A 135 -15.32 22.45 -9.97
CA ILE A 135 -13.95 22.55 -10.49
C ILE A 135 -12.94 22.11 -9.43
N LEU A 136 -13.09 22.60 -8.19
CA LEU A 136 -12.20 22.25 -7.10
C LEU A 136 -12.31 20.77 -6.70
N ARG A 137 -13.48 20.15 -6.84
CA ARG A 137 -13.62 18.69 -6.62
C ARG A 137 -12.81 17.89 -7.64
N GLY A 138 -12.94 18.21 -8.92
CA GLY A 138 -12.14 17.59 -9.98
C GLY A 138 -10.64 17.84 -9.77
N LEU A 139 -10.26 19.10 -9.48
CA LEU A 139 -8.87 19.50 -9.30
C LEU A 139 -8.21 18.81 -8.10
N ALA A 140 -8.91 18.75 -6.96
CA ALA A 140 -8.45 18.08 -5.75
C ALA A 140 -8.15 16.59 -6.02
N THR A 141 -9.07 15.89 -6.69
CA THR A 141 -8.88 14.47 -7.03
C THR A 141 -7.74 14.28 -8.03
N ALA A 142 -7.72 15.04 -9.12
CA ALA A 142 -6.66 14.96 -10.13
C ALA A 142 -5.28 15.22 -9.51
N ALA A 143 -5.15 16.24 -8.66
CA ALA A 143 -3.91 16.59 -7.99
C ALA A 143 -3.49 15.52 -6.97
N ARG A 144 -4.43 14.96 -6.19
CA ARG A 144 -4.15 13.85 -5.26
C ARG A 144 -3.68 12.59 -5.99
N MET A 145 -4.23 12.30 -7.17
CA MET A 145 -3.85 11.15 -8.00
C MET A 145 -2.43 11.27 -8.58
N MET A 146 -1.87 12.47 -8.65
CA MET A 146 -0.47 12.74 -9.00
C MET A 146 0.51 12.46 -7.84
N ALA A 147 0.08 11.71 -6.82
CA ALA A 147 0.85 11.46 -5.60
C ALA A 147 1.38 12.80 -5.03
N ARG A 148 2.66 12.92 -4.65
CA ARG A 148 3.20 14.14 -4.01
C ARG A 148 3.51 15.28 -4.95
N GLN A 149 3.39 15.06 -6.26
CA GLN A 149 3.84 16.03 -7.27
C GLN A 149 2.97 17.31 -7.28
N ARG A 150 1.76 17.26 -6.73
CA ARG A 150 0.77 18.35 -6.75
C ARG A 150 0.10 18.58 -5.39
N ASP A 151 0.79 18.29 -4.29
CA ASP A 151 0.23 18.38 -2.94
C ASP A 151 -0.30 19.76 -2.56
N THR A 152 0.40 20.83 -2.94
CA THR A 152 -0.07 22.21 -2.68
C THR A 152 -1.43 22.48 -3.31
N ILE A 153 -1.63 22.02 -4.55
CA ILE A 153 -2.91 22.17 -5.27
C ILE A 153 -3.98 21.28 -4.64
N ALA A 154 -3.64 20.03 -4.33
CA ALA A 154 -4.57 19.08 -3.70
C ALA A 154 -5.06 19.58 -2.34
N GLU A 155 -4.15 19.94 -1.43
CA GLU A 155 -4.49 20.44 -0.11
C GLU A 155 -5.25 21.77 -0.19
N GLY A 156 -4.78 22.72 -1.02
CA GLY A 156 -5.43 24.01 -1.20
C GLY A 156 -6.88 23.86 -1.68
N SER A 157 -7.11 23.00 -2.67
CA SER A 157 -8.44 22.71 -3.21
C SER A 157 -9.34 22.04 -2.17
N LEU A 158 -8.82 21.05 -1.44
CA LEU A 158 -9.57 20.34 -0.39
C LEU A 158 -9.95 21.25 0.77
N ARG A 159 -9.04 22.13 1.22
CA ARG A 159 -9.34 23.13 2.25
C ARG A 159 -10.38 24.16 1.76
N LYS A 160 -10.28 24.61 0.51
CA LYS A 160 -11.27 25.53 -0.05
C LYS A 160 -12.66 24.89 -0.15
N LEU A 161 -12.75 23.60 -0.47
CA LEU A 161 -14.02 22.86 -0.45
C LEU A 161 -14.66 22.82 0.94
N THR A 162 -13.88 22.62 2.01
CA THR A 162 -14.40 22.67 3.39
C THR A 162 -14.78 24.09 3.82
N GLU A 163 -14.22 25.14 3.22
CA GLU A 163 -14.67 26.53 3.41
C GLU A 163 -15.98 26.84 2.68
N ILE A 164 -16.12 26.37 1.42
CA ILE A 164 -17.32 26.59 0.60
C ILE A 164 -18.53 25.89 1.23
N ASN A 165 -18.36 24.63 1.64
CA ASN A 165 -19.43 23.86 2.27
C ASN A 165 -18.93 23.15 3.54
N PRO A 166 -18.88 23.85 4.69
CA PRO A 166 -18.32 23.31 5.92
C PRO A 166 -19.14 22.17 6.51
N ARG A 167 -20.39 21.98 6.08
CA ARG A 167 -21.27 20.90 6.54
C ARG A 167 -21.26 19.66 5.64
N LYS A 168 -20.52 19.69 4.52
CA LYS A 168 -20.39 18.52 3.65
C LYS A 168 -19.33 17.57 4.23
N SER A 169 -19.78 16.50 4.88
CA SER A 169 -18.91 15.48 5.49
C SER A 169 -17.87 14.91 4.51
N ALA A 170 -18.27 14.66 3.26
CA ALA A 170 -17.38 14.14 2.22
C ALA A 170 -16.14 15.02 1.95
N TYR A 171 -16.21 16.35 2.13
CA TYR A 171 -15.06 17.23 1.93
C TYR A 171 -14.04 17.09 3.05
N HIS A 172 -14.52 16.98 4.30
CA HIS A 172 -13.67 16.67 5.45
C HIS A 172 -13.05 15.28 5.35
N TYR A 173 -13.80 14.29 4.85
CA TYR A 173 -13.29 12.95 4.60
C TYR A 173 -12.16 12.96 3.57
N ASN A 174 -12.35 13.63 2.42
CA ASN A 174 -11.33 13.70 1.38
C ASN A 174 -10.07 14.45 1.85
N LEU A 175 -10.22 15.49 2.66
CA LEU A 175 -9.11 16.18 3.31
C LEU A 175 -8.38 15.26 4.31
N GLY A 176 -9.12 14.49 5.10
CA GLY A 176 -8.57 13.50 6.02
C GLY A 176 -7.83 12.36 5.30
N LEU A 177 -8.38 11.89 4.17
CA LEU A 177 -7.74 10.90 3.30
C LEU A 177 -6.43 11.44 2.71
N PHE A 178 -6.42 12.68 2.22
CA PHE A 178 -5.20 13.34 1.75
C PHE A 178 -4.12 13.32 2.85
N TYR A 179 -4.45 13.79 4.06
CA TYR A 179 -3.52 13.80 5.19
C TYR A 179 -3.02 12.41 5.59
N LYS A 180 -3.90 11.39 5.61
CA LYS A 180 -3.52 9.98 5.85
C LYS A 180 -2.41 9.54 4.90
N THR A 181 -2.58 9.76 3.60
CA THR A 181 -1.63 9.33 2.57
C THR A 181 -0.33 10.14 2.55
N ARG A 182 -0.23 11.21 3.35
CA ARG A 182 0.96 12.06 3.52
C ARG A 182 1.60 11.95 4.90
N GLY A 183 1.15 11.02 5.74
CA GLY A 183 1.68 10.88 7.10
C GLY A 183 1.31 12.00 8.05
N ARG A 184 0.48 12.95 7.62
CA ARG A 184 0.01 14.11 8.42
C ARG A 184 -1.14 13.69 9.32
N PHE A 185 -0.88 12.70 10.15
CA PHE A 185 -1.92 11.95 10.84
C PHE A 185 -2.72 12.80 11.83
N ALA A 186 -2.10 13.78 12.49
CA ALA A 186 -2.79 14.67 13.42
C ALA A 186 -3.83 15.57 12.71
N GLU A 187 -3.48 16.16 11.56
CA GLU A 187 -4.45 16.86 10.71
C GLU A 187 -5.51 15.90 10.16
N GLY A 188 -5.11 14.69 9.80
CA GLY A 188 -5.99 13.61 9.39
C GLY A 188 -7.03 13.24 10.45
N VAL A 189 -6.67 13.19 11.73
CA VAL A 189 -7.61 12.97 12.84
C VAL A 189 -8.63 14.11 12.90
N THR A 190 -8.17 15.36 12.80
CA THR A 190 -9.05 16.53 12.87
C THR A 190 -10.08 16.52 11.75
N ALA A 191 -9.65 16.31 10.50
CA ALA A 191 -10.52 16.29 9.34
C ALA A 191 -11.49 15.10 9.37
N ASN A 192 -11.02 13.87 9.65
CA ASN A 192 -11.91 12.71 9.69
C ASN A 192 -12.91 12.78 10.86
N ARG A 193 -12.54 13.36 12.00
CA ARG A 193 -13.47 13.61 13.11
C ARG A 193 -14.60 14.57 12.71
N ALA A 194 -14.28 15.61 11.93
CA ALA A 194 -15.31 16.49 11.38
C ALA A 194 -16.22 15.74 10.38
N ALA A 195 -15.66 14.88 9.52
CA ALA A 195 -16.43 14.02 8.63
C ALA A 195 -17.40 13.10 9.37
N VAL A 196 -16.93 12.37 10.38
CA VAL A 196 -17.75 11.50 11.24
C VAL A 196 -18.83 12.30 11.95
N GLY A 197 -18.49 13.42 12.58
CA GLY A 197 -19.45 14.24 13.34
C GLY A 197 -20.52 14.95 12.50
N LEU A 198 -20.27 15.15 11.20
CA LEU A 198 -21.24 15.73 10.25
C LEU A 198 -22.11 14.68 9.57
N SER A 199 -21.73 13.40 9.64
CA SER A 199 -22.52 12.32 9.04
C SER A 199 -23.73 11.99 9.90
N GLN A 200 -24.88 11.80 9.26
CA GLN A 200 -26.11 11.35 9.94
C GLN A 200 -26.11 9.84 10.19
N GLU A 201 -25.26 9.11 9.46
CA GLU A 201 -25.10 7.67 9.52
C GLU A 201 -23.63 7.33 9.78
N VAL A 202 -23.38 6.16 10.37
CA VAL A 202 -22.01 5.65 10.49
C VAL A 202 -21.55 5.22 9.10
N ILE A 203 -20.49 5.87 8.61
CA ILE A 203 -19.86 5.53 7.34
C ILE A 203 -18.54 4.85 7.65
N ASP A 204 -18.43 3.55 7.36
CA ASP A 204 -17.27 2.74 7.70
C ASP A 204 -15.95 3.36 7.22
N SER A 205 -15.91 3.90 6.00
CA SER A 205 -14.68 4.52 5.45
C SER A 205 -14.23 5.74 6.26
N TYR A 206 -15.14 6.47 6.89
CA TYR A 206 -14.82 7.63 7.72
C TYR A 206 -14.21 7.17 9.04
N GLU A 207 -14.78 6.14 9.66
CA GLU A 207 -14.27 5.54 10.89
C GLU A 207 -12.90 4.88 10.65
N TRP A 208 -12.73 4.12 9.56
CA TRP A 208 -11.46 3.51 9.20
C TRP A 208 -10.35 4.56 9.05
N ASN A 209 -10.60 5.63 8.30
CA ASN A 209 -9.59 6.68 8.12
C ASN A 209 -9.31 7.44 9.43
N LEU A 210 -10.32 7.67 10.27
CA LEU A 210 -10.13 8.25 11.60
C LEU A 210 -9.27 7.35 12.48
N GLY A 211 -9.54 6.04 12.53
CA GLY A 211 -8.81 5.07 13.33
C GLY A 211 -7.37 4.88 12.87
N ILE A 212 -7.13 4.83 11.54
CA ILE A 212 -5.77 4.76 10.98
C ILE A 212 -4.99 6.03 11.31
N CYS A 213 -5.57 7.21 11.09
CA CYS A 213 -4.93 8.48 11.44
C CYS A 213 -4.69 8.60 12.95
N ALA A 214 -5.63 8.17 13.79
CA ALA A 214 -5.44 8.22 15.24
C ALA A 214 -4.31 7.29 15.69
N THR A 215 -4.21 6.10 15.11
CA THR A 215 -3.11 5.15 15.37
C THR A 215 -1.78 5.74 14.90
N GLY A 216 -1.72 6.27 13.67
CA GLY A 216 -0.53 6.91 13.11
C GLY A 216 -0.07 8.15 13.87
N ALA A 217 -1.00 8.90 14.46
CA ALA A 217 -0.69 10.07 15.29
C ALA A 217 -0.30 9.71 16.73
N GLY A 218 -0.33 8.43 17.13
CA GLY A 218 -0.16 8.00 18.52
C GLY A 218 -1.30 8.44 19.44
N ASN A 219 -2.46 8.83 18.89
CA ASN A 219 -3.64 9.21 19.66
C ASN A 219 -4.42 7.96 20.08
N ALA A 220 -3.87 7.27 21.07
CA ALA A 220 -4.33 5.96 21.53
C ALA A 220 -5.79 5.96 21.99
N GLU A 221 -6.22 7.02 22.69
CA GLU A 221 -7.59 7.15 23.18
C GLU A 221 -8.60 7.21 22.02
N THR A 222 -8.35 8.08 21.03
CA THR A 222 -9.24 8.19 19.86
C THR A 222 -9.21 6.91 19.03
N ALA A 223 -8.03 6.30 18.83
CA ALA A 223 -7.91 5.06 18.08
C ALA A 223 -8.68 3.92 18.77
N LEU A 224 -8.54 3.79 20.10
CA LEU A 224 -9.23 2.78 20.89
C LEU A 224 -10.75 2.95 20.82
N ASP A 225 -11.25 4.17 20.98
CA ASP A 225 -12.69 4.46 20.88
C ASP A 225 -13.23 4.08 19.50
N VAL A 226 -12.58 4.51 18.43
CA VAL A 226 -12.99 4.20 17.05
C VAL A 226 -13.03 2.68 16.84
N TRP A 227 -11.96 1.96 17.16
CA TRP A 227 -11.92 0.52 16.95
C TRP A 227 -12.97 -0.23 17.78
N LYS A 228 -13.23 0.18 19.03
CA LYS A 228 -14.33 -0.36 19.84
C LYS A 228 -15.70 -0.06 19.23
N ARG A 229 -15.94 1.16 18.73
CA ARG A 229 -17.19 1.52 18.02
C ARG A 229 -17.37 0.69 16.74
N MET A 230 -16.28 0.32 16.07
CA MET A 230 -16.27 -0.59 14.93
C MET A 230 -16.31 -2.09 15.32
N GLY A 231 -16.63 -2.40 16.58
CA GLY A 231 -16.81 -3.78 17.05
C GLY A 231 -15.52 -4.58 17.23
N GLN A 232 -14.35 -3.94 17.18
CA GLN A 232 -13.07 -4.62 17.39
C GLN A 232 -12.90 -4.99 18.87
N LYS A 233 -12.45 -6.22 19.13
CA LYS A 233 -12.10 -6.70 20.47
C LYS A 233 -10.67 -6.30 20.78
N ILE A 234 -10.50 -5.10 21.32
CA ILE A 234 -9.20 -4.45 21.42
C ILE A 234 -9.11 -3.63 22.70
N GLU A 235 -7.93 -3.61 23.34
CA GLU A 235 -7.64 -2.82 24.54
C GLU A 235 -6.35 -2.02 24.33
N LEU A 236 -6.01 -1.11 25.25
CA LEU A 236 -4.70 -0.47 25.19
C LEU A 236 -3.61 -1.51 25.46
N GLY A 237 -2.70 -1.68 24.50
CA GLY A 237 -1.69 -2.73 24.54
C GLY A 237 -0.26 -2.22 24.61
N ARG A 238 0.63 -3.05 24.08
CA ARG A 238 2.04 -2.76 23.94
C ARG A 238 2.20 -1.49 23.10
N PHE A 239 3.29 -0.76 23.36
CA PHE A 239 3.60 0.50 22.67
C PHE A 239 2.61 1.65 22.90
N GLY A 240 1.64 1.49 23.83
CA GLY A 240 0.64 2.52 24.08
C GLY A 240 -0.34 2.70 22.91
N LEU A 241 -0.57 1.65 22.12
CA LEU A 241 -1.52 1.64 21.02
C LEU A 241 -2.59 0.56 21.24
N PRO A 242 -3.77 0.65 20.59
CA PRO A 242 -4.79 -0.38 20.69
C PRO A 242 -4.30 -1.74 20.17
N GLU A 243 -4.41 -2.79 20.97
CA GLU A 243 -3.95 -4.15 20.66
C GLU A 243 -5.03 -5.20 20.98
N GLY A 244 -5.14 -6.19 20.10
CA GLY A 244 -6.08 -7.31 20.21
C GLY A 244 -5.55 -8.53 19.45
N GLU A 245 -6.36 -9.59 19.40
CA GLU A 245 -6.01 -10.83 18.71
C GLU A 245 -6.53 -10.80 17.27
N TYR A 246 -5.61 -10.93 16.31
CA TYR A 246 -5.91 -10.92 14.89
C TYR A 246 -5.28 -12.11 14.17
N PHE A 247 -5.95 -12.59 13.13
CA PHE A 247 -5.34 -13.53 12.20
C PHE A 247 -4.12 -12.90 11.52
N GLY A 248 -3.12 -13.73 11.26
CA GLY A 248 -1.91 -13.32 10.55
C GLY A 248 -2.24 -12.72 9.19
N CYS A 249 -1.49 -11.68 8.83
CA CYS A 249 -1.55 -11.07 7.52
C CYS A 249 -0.15 -10.83 6.99
N LYS A 250 -0.10 -10.42 5.73
CA LYS A 250 1.14 -10.01 5.09
C LYS A 250 1.12 -8.52 4.83
N VAL A 251 2.31 -7.91 4.77
CA VAL A 251 2.48 -6.52 4.37
C VAL A 251 3.53 -6.45 3.28
N ARG A 252 3.23 -5.70 2.21
CA ARG A 252 4.23 -5.30 1.22
C ARG A 252 5.00 -4.12 1.78
N LEU A 253 6.11 -4.43 2.44
CA LEU A 253 7.05 -3.43 2.96
C LEU A 253 7.79 -2.78 1.81
N ALA A 254 8.18 -1.53 2.03
CA ALA A 254 8.85 -0.68 1.06
C ALA A 254 10.09 -0.06 1.69
N GLU A 255 11.12 0.16 0.87
CA GLU A 255 12.31 0.91 1.21
C GLU A 255 11.93 2.33 1.67
N ARG A 256 10.94 2.91 1.01
CA ARG A 256 10.37 4.22 1.32
C ARG A 256 8.88 4.07 1.67
N PRO A 257 8.52 4.00 2.97
CA PRO A 257 7.13 3.91 3.42
C PRO A 257 6.32 5.10 2.90
N LEU A 258 5.05 4.88 2.54
CA LEU A 258 4.25 5.91 1.86
C LEU A 258 4.27 7.24 2.59
N ALA A 259 4.01 7.26 3.88
CA ALA A 259 3.91 8.44 4.72
C ALA A 259 5.24 9.19 4.91
N GLU A 260 6.37 8.55 4.63
CA GLU A 260 7.72 9.07 4.86
C GLU A 260 8.35 9.67 3.59
N ARG A 261 7.67 9.57 2.44
CA ARG A 261 8.19 10.08 1.15
C ARG A 261 8.10 11.59 1.03
N ALA A 262 9.06 12.14 0.28
CA ALA A 262 9.03 13.49 -0.26
C ALA A 262 8.73 13.47 -1.77
N ALA A 263 8.45 14.62 -2.38
CA ALA A 263 8.07 14.70 -3.80
C ALA A 263 9.19 14.27 -4.76
N ASP A 264 10.46 14.45 -4.38
CA ASP A 264 11.65 14.03 -5.12
C ASP A 264 11.98 12.54 -4.95
N LEU A 265 11.39 11.87 -3.95
CA LEU A 265 11.55 10.45 -3.64
C LEU A 265 10.19 9.76 -3.49
N ASP A 266 9.28 10.04 -4.43
CA ASP A 266 7.88 9.59 -4.39
C ASP A 266 7.68 8.24 -5.11
N ASP A 267 8.46 7.26 -4.69
CA ASP A 267 8.41 5.87 -5.16
C ASP A 267 8.76 4.92 -3.98
N PRO A 268 8.33 3.64 -4.03
CA PRO A 268 8.55 2.70 -2.92
C PRO A 268 10.00 2.24 -2.76
N GLY A 269 10.83 2.39 -3.79
CA GLY A 269 12.12 1.72 -3.89
C GLY A 269 11.99 0.22 -3.94
N ASP A 270 12.90 -0.46 -3.27
CA ASP A 270 12.83 -1.90 -3.09
C ASP A 270 11.61 -2.30 -2.23
N GLU A 271 11.02 -3.46 -2.53
CA GLU A 271 9.86 -3.97 -1.78
C GLU A 271 10.07 -5.45 -1.38
N GLU A 272 9.51 -5.84 -0.23
CA GLU A 272 9.48 -7.22 0.25
C GLU A 272 8.12 -7.51 0.91
N THR A 273 7.51 -8.66 0.60
CA THR A 273 6.22 -9.04 1.19
C THR A 273 6.44 -10.04 2.30
N VAL A 274 6.16 -9.62 3.53
CA VAL A 274 6.48 -10.40 4.73
C VAL A 274 5.26 -10.67 5.59
N TRP A 275 5.39 -11.65 6.47
CA TRP A 275 4.41 -11.88 7.54
C TRP A 275 4.67 -10.92 8.69
N ILE A 276 3.58 -10.48 9.32
CA ILE A 276 3.65 -9.64 10.52
C ILE A 276 2.82 -10.25 11.65
N GLU A 277 3.19 -9.93 12.89
CA GLU A 277 2.31 -10.09 14.03
C GLU A 277 1.33 -8.91 14.03
N ARG A 278 0.09 -9.16 13.63
CA ARG A 278 -0.95 -8.12 13.55
C ARG A 278 -1.51 -7.84 14.94
N LEU A 279 -1.44 -6.58 15.35
CA LEU A 279 -1.87 -6.13 16.68
C LEU A 279 -3.22 -5.42 16.66
N SER A 280 -3.56 -4.78 15.54
CA SER A 280 -4.80 -4.03 15.37
C SER A 280 -5.29 -4.11 13.92
N PRO A 281 -6.41 -3.45 13.58
CA PRO A 281 -6.85 -3.38 12.19
C PRO A 281 -5.82 -2.73 11.25
N CYS A 282 -4.90 -1.92 11.75
CA CYS A 282 -4.01 -1.11 10.91
C CYS A 282 -2.54 -1.06 11.37
N HIS A 283 -2.11 -1.83 12.36
CA HIS A 283 -0.69 -1.88 12.75
C HIS A 283 -0.25 -3.26 13.24
N GLY A 284 1.06 -3.49 13.20
CA GLY A 284 1.65 -4.73 13.68
C GLY A 284 3.17 -4.70 13.74
N ILE A 285 3.78 -5.81 14.17
CA ILE A 285 5.21 -5.97 14.35
C ILE A 285 5.78 -6.77 13.18
N VAL A 286 6.87 -6.29 12.58
CA VAL A 286 7.61 -7.06 11.57
C VAL A 286 8.28 -8.26 12.23
N ARG A 287 7.85 -9.49 11.89
CA ARG A 287 8.39 -10.75 12.45
C ARG A 287 9.17 -11.59 11.45
N SER A 288 9.46 -11.04 10.27
CA SER A 288 10.40 -11.61 9.31
C SER A 288 11.68 -10.78 9.29
N VAL A 289 12.84 -11.44 9.31
CA VAL A 289 14.11 -10.76 9.03
C VAL A 289 14.17 -10.53 7.52
N LEU A 290 14.43 -9.29 7.12
CA LEU A 290 14.32 -8.87 5.73
C LEU A 290 15.56 -9.26 4.94
N TYR A 291 15.33 -9.73 3.71
CA TYR A 291 16.41 -9.97 2.75
C TYR A 291 16.91 -8.66 2.17
N ARG A 292 15.98 -7.78 1.78
CA ARG A 292 16.31 -6.45 1.25
C ARG A 292 16.58 -5.48 2.39
N LYS A 293 17.41 -4.48 2.11
CA LYS A 293 17.60 -3.34 3.01
C LYS A 293 16.47 -2.35 2.77
N LEU A 294 15.39 -2.48 3.55
CA LEU A 294 14.25 -1.57 3.47
C LEU A 294 14.37 -0.46 4.51
N GLY A 295 13.41 0.45 4.50
CA GLY A 295 13.27 1.49 5.51
C GLY A 295 12.63 0.99 6.78
N VAL A 296 12.61 -0.32 7.07
CA VAL A 296 12.05 -0.99 8.26
C VAL A 296 12.82 -2.26 8.51
N ASP A 297 12.81 -2.73 9.75
CA ASP A 297 13.55 -3.93 10.16
C ASP A 297 12.72 -4.82 11.10
N TYR A 298 13.22 -6.04 11.34
CA TYR A 298 12.65 -6.96 12.31
C TYR A 298 12.40 -6.26 13.66
N GLY A 299 11.21 -6.48 14.22
CA GLY A 299 10.76 -5.91 15.48
C GLY A 299 10.13 -4.52 15.35
N ASP A 300 10.35 -3.78 14.26
CA ASP A 300 9.73 -2.47 14.07
C ASP A 300 8.19 -2.59 14.06
N VAL A 301 7.53 -1.59 14.64
CA VAL A 301 6.06 -1.47 14.61
C VAL A 301 5.69 -0.60 13.44
N ILE A 302 4.86 -1.14 12.54
CA ILE A 302 4.48 -0.49 11.29
C ILE A 302 2.98 -0.21 11.27
N LEU A 303 2.61 0.83 10.51
CA LEU A 303 1.25 1.16 10.13
C LEU A 303 0.98 0.65 8.71
N MET A 304 -0.20 0.08 8.51
CA MET A 304 -0.72 -0.40 7.23
C MET A 304 -2.11 0.16 6.98
N ASP A 305 -2.55 0.16 5.72
CA ASP A 305 -3.94 0.51 5.41
C ASP A 305 -4.89 -0.63 5.83
N GLY A 306 -6.17 -0.32 6.00
CA GLY A 306 -7.23 -1.30 6.28
C GLY A 306 -7.72 -2.01 5.02
N ALA A 307 -7.46 -1.45 3.83
CA ALA A 307 -7.78 -2.08 2.55
C ALA A 307 -6.58 -2.92 2.04
N PRO A 308 -6.76 -4.23 1.80
CA PRO A 308 -5.70 -5.05 1.22
C PRO A 308 -5.50 -4.71 -0.27
N ILE A 309 -4.26 -4.84 -0.73
CA ILE A 309 -3.87 -4.68 -2.15
C ILE A 309 -3.93 -6.01 -2.90
N THR A 310 -3.94 -7.13 -2.21
CA THR A 310 -4.18 -8.44 -2.83
C THR A 310 -4.45 -9.48 -1.74
N TYR A 311 -4.78 -10.69 -2.16
CA TYR A 311 -4.88 -11.87 -1.30
C TYR A 311 -4.00 -12.97 -1.84
N HIS A 312 -3.27 -13.64 -0.96
CA HIS A 312 -2.47 -14.80 -1.31
C HIS A 312 -3.14 -16.05 -0.74
N THR A 313 -3.40 -17.04 -1.60
CA THR A 313 -3.95 -18.34 -1.19
C THR A 313 -2.90 -19.18 -0.49
N TYR A 314 -3.22 -19.74 0.68
CA TYR A 314 -2.42 -20.75 1.36
C TYR A 314 -3.32 -21.94 1.73
N GLY A 315 -3.29 -22.99 0.91
CA GLY A 315 -4.26 -24.08 1.01
C GLY A 315 -5.68 -23.56 0.77
N GLU A 316 -6.57 -23.69 1.76
CA GLU A 316 -7.95 -23.18 1.70
C GLU A 316 -8.10 -21.74 2.21
N GLN A 317 -7.02 -21.12 2.72
CA GLN A 317 -7.08 -19.80 3.34
C GLN A 317 -6.69 -18.69 2.36
N GLN A 318 -7.44 -17.58 2.41
CA GLN A 318 -7.08 -16.33 1.76
C GLN A 318 -6.40 -15.40 2.76
N ILE A 319 -5.13 -15.08 2.53
CA ILE A 319 -4.35 -14.23 3.41
C ILE A 319 -4.25 -12.83 2.80
N PRO A 320 -4.76 -11.78 3.48
CA PRO A 320 -4.67 -10.43 2.96
C PRO A 320 -3.24 -9.91 2.97
N VAL A 321 -2.90 -9.17 1.93
CA VAL A 321 -1.65 -8.41 1.83
C VAL A 321 -1.99 -6.94 1.88
N PHE A 322 -1.45 -6.24 2.89
CA PHE A 322 -1.69 -4.81 3.09
C PHE A 322 -0.51 -3.97 2.59
N PRO A 323 -0.74 -2.69 2.22
CA PRO A 323 0.32 -1.76 1.87
C PRO A 323 0.96 -1.16 3.14
N HIS A 324 2.28 -0.99 3.13
CA HIS A 324 3.02 -0.32 4.20
C HIS A 324 2.84 1.21 4.14
N LEU A 325 2.26 1.81 5.18
CA LEU A 325 2.04 3.25 5.27
C LEU A 325 3.20 3.97 5.95
N ALA A 326 3.58 3.57 7.16
CA ALA A 326 4.56 4.29 7.98
C ALA A 326 5.22 3.37 9.01
N THR A 327 6.39 3.77 9.50
CA THR A 327 6.99 3.15 10.69
C THR A 327 6.59 3.92 11.94
N LEU A 328 5.88 3.27 12.86
CA LEU A 328 5.43 3.89 14.12
C LEU A 328 6.51 3.86 15.20
N LEU A 329 7.25 2.75 15.29
CA LEU A 329 8.31 2.58 16.28
C LEU A 329 9.48 1.78 15.73
N ARG A 330 10.68 2.34 15.88
CA ARG A 330 11.94 1.65 15.61
C ARG A 330 12.40 0.87 16.82
N ARG A 331 12.70 -0.41 16.64
CA ARG A 331 13.27 -1.26 17.71
C ARG A 331 14.78 -1.40 17.63
N ASN A 332 15.39 -1.06 16.51
CA ASN A 332 16.85 -1.02 16.33
C ASN A 332 17.53 -2.35 16.69
N TYR A 333 16.99 -3.46 16.21
CA TYR A 333 17.65 -4.76 16.29
C TYR A 333 19.01 -4.68 15.57
N ARG A 334 19.99 -5.45 16.04
CA ARG A 334 21.27 -5.61 15.35
C ARG A 334 21.24 -6.87 14.53
N PHE A 335 21.92 -6.84 13.40
CA PHE A 335 21.87 -7.92 12.44
C PHE A 335 23.26 -8.50 12.21
N PHE A 336 23.34 -9.83 12.18
CA PHE A 336 24.57 -10.56 11.91
C PHE A 336 24.30 -11.64 10.88
N ASP A 337 24.92 -11.56 9.72
CA ASP A 337 24.78 -12.59 8.70
C ASP A 337 25.47 -13.89 9.17
N PHE A 338 24.86 -15.02 8.80
CA PHE A 338 25.41 -16.34 9.11
C PHE A 338 25.35 -17.29 7.91
N ALA A 339 26.27 -18.24 7.91
CA ALA A 339 26.19 -19.44 7.09
C ALA A 339 26.36 -20.65 8.01
N GLY A 340 25.65 -21.74 7.73
CA GLY A 340 25.64 -22.89 8.60
C GLY A 340 25.32 -24.18 7.87
N THR A 341 25.51 -25.28 8.58
CA THR A 341 25.14 -26.63 8.12
C THR A 341 24.12 -27.24 9.06
N GLN A 342 23.17 -28.00 8.51
CA GLN A 342 22.14 -28.69 9.26
C GLN A 342 21.80 -30.04 8.63
N GLN A 343 21.23 -30.95 9.42
CA GLN A 343 20.75 -32.25 8.92
C GLN A 343 19.30 -32.18 8.47
N THR A 344 18.45 -31.53 9.26
CA THR A 344 17.02 -31.40 9.00
C THR A 344 16.64 -29.96 8.74
N ALA A 345 15.56 -29.76 7.97
CA ALA A 345 15.00 -28.42 7.76
C ALA A 345 14.77 -27.68 9.08
N ARG A 346 15.05 -26.38 9.08
CA ARG A 346 14.91 -25.47 10.23
C ARG A 346 15.73 -25.76 11.48
N GLN A 347 16.61 -26.75 11.50
CA GLN A 347 17.38 -27.11 12.71
C GLN A 347 18.09 -25.92 13.38
N LEU A 348 18.69 -25.03 12.58
CA LEU A 348 19.32 -23.80 13.08
C LEU A 348 18.31 -22.70 13.39
N ALA A 349 17.24 -22.58 12.61
CA ALA A 349 16.23 -21.54 12.82
C ALA A 349 15.43 -21.77 14.12
N ASP A 350 15.14 -23.03 14.46
CA ASP A 350 14.39 -23.41 15.64
C ASP A 350 15.17 -23.19 16.95
N MET A 351 16.47 -22.89 16.87
CA MET A 351 17.26 -22.39 18.01
C MET A 351 16.77 -21.03 18.52
N SER A 352 15.98 -20.29 17.72
CA SER A 352 15.42 -18.99 18.12
C SER A 352 14.62 -19.06 19.42
N GLU A 353 13.98 -20.20 19.71
CA GLU A 353 13.21 -20.42 20.95
C GLU A 353 14.08 -20.41 22.22
N GLU A 354 15.39 -20.60 22.08
CA GLU A 354 16.35 -20.63 23.18
C GLU A 354 17.09 -19.29 23.35
N LEU A 355 16.82 -18.30 22.48
CA LEU A 355 17.45 -16.99 22.54
C LEU A 355 16.67 -16.02 23.42
N GLU A 356 17.36 -15.03 23.97
CA GLU A 356 16.76 -14.00 24.81
C GLU A 356 16.26 -12.80 23.97
N GLY A 357 15.25 -12.09 24.50
CA GLY A 357 14.82 -10.77 24.01
C GLY A 357 14.18 -10.75 22.62
N ASP A 358 13.42 -11.80 22.25
CA ASP A 358 12.87 -12.02 20.90
C ASP A 358 13.95 -12.03 19.79
N SER A 359 15.20 -12.40 20.13
CA SER A 359 16.23 -12.57 19.12
C SER A 359 15.94 -13.81 18.27
N VAL A 360 16.22 -13.76 16.96
CA VAL A 360 15.91 -14.87 16.05
C VAL A 360 17.08 -15.19 15.11
N ILE A 361 17.24 -16.48 14.81
CA ILE A 361 18.08 -16.97 13.71
C ILE A 361 17.16 -17.20 12.51
N TYR A 362 17.27 -16.37 11.48
CA TYR A 362 16.39 -16.41 10.32
C TYR A 362 17.11 -16.93 9.09
N SER A 363 16.81 -18.19 8.71
CA SER A 363 17.35 -18.86 7.52
C SER A 363 16.64 -18.35 6.26
N HIS A 364 17.30 -17.44 5.54
CA HIS A 364 16.77 -16.86 4.30
C HIS A 364 16.76 -17.89 3.19
N SER A 365 17.78 -18.75 3.13
CA SER A 365 17.83 -19.85 2.15
C SER A 365 16.62 -20.78 2.24
N GLU A 366 15.97 -20.89 3.40
CA GLU A 366 14.79 -21.76 3.58
C GLU A 366 13.46 -20.99 3.55
N SER A 367 13.48 -19.68 3.83
CA SER A 367 12.25 -18.89 4.06
C SER A 367 11.95 -17.87 2.95
N MET A 368 12.92 -17.56 2.08
CA MET A 368 12.78 -16.56 1.02
C MET A 368 12.26 -17.19 -0.28
N LYS A 369 11.34 -16.49 -0.95
CA LYS A 369 10.85 -16.83 -2.29
C LYS A 369 10.91 -15.62 -3.21
N ILE A 370 11.50 -15.79 -4.38
CA ILE A 370 11.47 -14.80 -5.46
C ILE A 370 10.31 -15.16 -6.39
N MET A 371 9.44 -14.20 -6.67
CA MET A 371 8.29 -14.37 -7.56
C MET A 371 8.27 -13.24 -8.59
N CYS A 372 7.79 -13.54 -9.80
CA CYS A 372 7.47 -12.47 -10.75
C CYS A 372 6.20 -11.75 -10.30
N ALA A 373 6.01 -10.53 -10.79
CA ALA A 373 4.88 -9.69 -10.40
C ALA A 373 3.51 -10.30 -10.74
N ASN A 374 3.41 -11.09 -11.82
CA ASN A 374 2.16 -11.77 -12.19
C ASN A 374 1.81 -12.88 -11.21
N CYS A 375 2.77 -13.72 -10.84
CA CYS A 375 2.52 -14.79 -9.86
C CYS A 375 2.21 -14.22 -8.47
N TRP A 376 2.86 -13.11 -8.09
CA TRP A 376 2.60 -12.45 -6.82
C TRP A 376 1.18 -11.86 -6.75
N ARG A 377 0.68 -11.28 -7.85
CA ARG A 377 -0.68 -10.69 -7.89
C ARG A 377 -1.81 -11.71 -8.06
N ASN A 378 -1.49 -12.95 -8.43
CA ASN A 378 -2.51 -13.94 -8.78
C ASN A 378 -3.07 -14.62 -7.52
N PRO A 379 -4.34 -14.37 -7.14
CA PRO A 379 -4.94 -14.99 -5.96
C PRO A 379 -5.13 -16.50 -6.15
N ASP A 380 -5.26 -17.00 -7.38
CA ASP A 380 -5.53 -18.42 -7.64
C ASP A 380 -4.30 -19.32 -7.47
N ILE A 381 -3.11 -18.74 -7.34
CA ILE A 381 -1.89 -19.49 -7.06
C ILE A 381 -1.86 -19.84 -5.56
N ASN A 382 -1.77 -21.12 -5.25
CA ASN A 382 -1.48 -21.57 -3.90
C ASN A 382 -0.03 -21.23 -3.55
N HIS A 383 0.15 -20.23 -2.70
CA HIS A 383 1.42 -19.75 -2.20
C HIS A 383 2.02 -20.69 -1.13
N ALA A 384 1.27 -21.70 -0.67
CA ALA A 384 1.80 -22.78 0.17
C ALA A 384 2.51 -23.88 -0.65
N ASP A 385 2.14 -24.08 -1.92
CA ASP A 385 2.69 -25.14 -2.76
C ASP A 385 4.17 -24.88 -3.06
N HIS A 386 5.00 -25.60 -2.32
CA HIS A 386 6.42 -25.73 -2.60
C HIS A 386 6.88 -27.13 -2.19
N GLU A 387 7.73 -27.72 -3.03
CA GLU A 387 8.59 -28.81 -2.58
C GLU A 387 9.48 -28.25 -1.47
N LYS A 388 9.30 -28.76 -0.25
CA LYS A 388 10.24 -28.50 0.83
C LYS A 388 11.58 -29.12 0.45
N MET A 389 12.47 -28.31 -0.13
CA MET A 389 13.84 -28.71 -0.38
C MET A 389 14.56 -28.77 0.97
N GLU A 390 14.97 -29.96 1.38
CA GLU A 390 15.84 -30.12 2.53
C GLU A 390 17.22 -29.52 2.20
N LYS A 391 17.58 -28.45 2.91
CA LYS A 391 18.84 -27.74 2.71
C LYS A 391 19.81 -28.09 3.82
N HIS A 392 20.94 -28.70 3.46
CA HIS A 392 22.01 -29.03 4.39
C HIS A 392 23.01 -27.89 4.61
N VAL A 393 23.06 -26.93 3.68
CA VAL A 393 23.78 -25.66 3.83
C VAL A 393 22.74 -24.55 3.81
N VAL A 394 22.79 -23.69 4.82
CA VAL A 394 21.83 -22.59 4.98
C VAL A 394 22.54 -21.28 5.22
N THR A 395 21.95 -20.22 4.70
CA THR A 395 22.41 -18.85 4.86
C THR A 395 21.27 -17.97 5.34
N GLY A 396 21.61 -16.98 6.15
CA GLY A 396 20.61 -16.09 6.69
C GLY A 396 21.20 -15.02 7.59
N ARG A 397 20.36 -14.52 8.49
CA ARG A 397 20.71 -13.41 9.37
C ARG A 397 20.10 -13.61 10.74
N ILE A 398 20.88 -13.27 11.74
CA ILE A 398 20.49 -13.26 13.14
C ILE A 398 19.99 -11.85 13.45
N ALA A 399 18.74 -11.71 13.88
CA ALA A 399 18.22 -10.48 14.45
C ALA A 399 18.41 -10.54 15.97
N ALA A 400 19.33 -9.73 16.47
CA ALA A 400 19.67 -9.64 17.88
C ALA A 400 18.91 -8.48 18.52
N SER A 401 18.24 -8.76 19.63
CA SER A 401 17.63 -7.75 20.48
C SER A 401 18.62 -6.61 20.79
N PRO A 402 18.17 -5.34 20.87
CA PRO A 402 19.05 -4.27 21.34
C PRO A 402 19.55 -4.51 22.77
N ASP A 403 18.81 -5.27 23.58
CA ASP A 403 19.07 -5.47 25.01
C ASP A 403 20.05 -6.61 25.31
N ILE A 404 20.36 -7.49 24.34
CA ILE A 404 21.27 -8.62 24.54
C ILE A 404 22.71 -8.25 24.19
N ALA A 405 23.70 -8.56 25.02
CA ALA A 405 25.10 -8.35 24.62
C ALA A 405 25.52 -9.34 23.51
N PRO A 406 26.31 -8.95 22.48
CA PRO A 406 26.77 -9.87 21.43
C PRO A 406 27.47 -11.12 21.97
N ALA A 407 28.27 -10.97 23.04
CA ALA A 407 28.92 -12.10 23.69
C ALA A 407 27.93 -13.08 24.35
N ARG A 408 26.84 -12.56 24.93
CA ARG A 408 25.77 -13.40 25.50
C ARG A 408 24.98 -14.10 24.40
N LEU A 409 24.66 -13.40 23.31
CA LEU A 409 24.00 -14.00 22.16
C LEU A 409 24.84 -15.14 21.56
N LEU A 410 26.14 -14.93 21.39
CA LEU A 410 27.06 -15.94 20.89
C LEU A 410 27.11 -17.18 21.80
N ASP A 411 27.17 -16.97 23.12
CA ASP A 411 27.13 -18.06 24.12
C ASP A 411 25.83 -18.86 24.06
N LEU A 412 24.67 -18.20 23.91
CA LEU A 412 23.38 -18.89 23.75
C LEU A 412 23.33 -19.72 22.46
N ILE A 413 23.87 -19.19 21.36
CA ILE A 413 23.97 -19.91 20.09
C ILE A 413 24.86 -21.14 20.25
N ASP A 414 26.02 -21.00 20.90
CA ASP A 414 26.94 -22.12 21.15
C ASP A 414 26.29 -23.21 22.01
N GLN A 415 25.53 -22.83 23.04
CA GLN A 415 24.76 -23.76 23.86
C GLN A 415 23.67 -24.46 23.04
N GLY A 416 22.96 -23.74 22.17
CA GLY A 416 21.94 -24.31 21.30
C GLY A 416 22.53 -25.27 20.25
N ILE A 417 23.70 -24.98 19.70
CA ILE A 417 24.44 -25.88 18.81
C ILE A 417 24.89 -27.13 19.57
N ALA A 418 25.43 -26.99 20.79
CA ALA A 418 25.93 -28.13 21.57
C ALA A 418 24.83 -29.15 21.94
N LYS A 419 23.57 -28.72 22.01
CA LYS A 419 22.40 -29.60 22.23
C LYS A 419 21.95 -30.34 20.97
N ARG A 420 22.46 -29.98 19.80
CA ARG A 420 22.02 -30.49 18.49
C ARG A 420 23.15 -31.25 17.83
N GLU A 421 22.83 -32.43 17.31
CA GLU A 421 23.82 -33.21 16.58
C GLU A 421 23.97 -32.69 15.14
N ASN A 422 25.20 -32.71 14.63
CA ASN A 422 25.53 -32.53 13.21
C ASN A 422 25.08 -31.20 12.59
N CYS A 423 25.06 -30.10 13.37
CA CYS A 423 24.88 -28.74 12.84
C CYS A 423 26.04 -27.81 13.24
N GLN A 424 26.25 -26.76 12.46
CA GLN A 424 27.25 -25.70 12.71
C GLN A 424 26.69 -24.35 12.23
N LEU A 425 27.07 -23.26 12.89
CA LEU A 425 26.72 -21.90 12.49
C LEU A 425 27.95 -21.01 12.61
N TYR A 426 28.25 -20.27 11.55
CA TYR A 426 29.37 -19.34 11.46
C TYR A 426 28.84 -17.92 11.24
N ALA A 427 29.13 -17.02 12.19
CA ALA A 427 28.67 -15.64 12.19
C ALA A 427 29.85 -14.71 12.52
N PRO A 428 30.70 -14.37 11.53
CA PRO A 428 31.96 -13.69 11.78
C PRO A 428 31.78 -12.32 12.44
N ASP A 429 30.80 -11.53 12.01
CA ASP A 429 30.59 -10.19 12.55
C ASP A 429 29.98 -10.22 13.96
N LEU A 430 29.24 -11.27 14.32
CA LEU A 430 28.82 -11.52 15.70
C LEU A 430 30.03 -11.86 16.59
N CYS A 431 30.95 -12.69 16.10
CA CYS A 431 32.20 -13.00 16.81
C CYS A 431 33.06 -11.75 17.03
N ALA A 432 33.15 -10.87 16.02
CA ALA A 432 33.82 -9.58 16.14
C ALA A 432 33.17 -8.71 17.23
N ALA A 433 31.84 -8.57 17.18
CA ALA A 433 31.08 -7.79 18.15
C ALA A 433 31.14 -8.36 19.59
N ALA A 434 31.35 -9.68 19.72
CA ALA A 434 31.58 -10.37 20.98
C ALA A 434 33.05 -10.28 21.48
N GLY A 435 33.96 -9.65 20.72
CA GLY A 435 35.38 -9.54 21.05
C GLY A 435 36.21 -10.80 20.78
N GLN A 436 35.67 -11.79 20.06
CA GLN A 436 36.34 -13.07 19.76
C GLN A 436 37.05 -13.06 18.40
N LEU A 437 38.08 -12.20 18.25
CA LEU A 437 38.77 -11.99 16.97
C LEU A 437 39.43 -13.25 16.36
N ALA A 438 39.88 -14.20 17.20
CA ALA A 438 40.46 -15.46 16.69
C ALA A 438 39.39 -16.37 16.07
N ARG A 439 38.21 -16.44 16.69
CA ARG A 439 37.06 -17.17 16.17
C ARG A 439 36.52 -16.50 14.92
N GLU A 440 36.37 -15.18 14.94
CA GLU A 440 35.94 -14.36 13.80
C GLU A 440 36.72 -14.71 12.52
N ARG A 441 38.06 -14.79 12.58
CA ARG A 441 38.88 -15.18 11.41
C ARG A 441 38.61 -16.59 10.89
N THR A 442 38.23 -17.50 11.79
CA THR A 442 37.89 -18.88 11.43
C THR A 442 36.48 -18.93 10.83
N ASP A 443 35.51 -18.32 11.50
CA ASP A 443 34.14 -18.18 11.02
C ASP A 443 34.09 -17.48 9.67
N ARG A 444 34.87 -16.42 9.43
CA ARG A 444 34.89 -15.72 8.14
C ARG A 444 35.34 -16.62 6.99
N ARG A 445 36.34 -17.48 7.22
CA ARG A 445 36.79 -18.47 6.23
C ARG A 445 35.73 -19.53 5.97
N ARG A 446 35.06 -20.01 7.02
CA ARG A 446 33.99 -21.02 6.90
C ARG A 446 32.73 -20.46 6.24
N PHE A 447 32.36 -19.24 6.59
CA PHE A 447 31.28 -18.49 5.97
C PHE A 447 31.51 -18.38 4.47
N ALA A 448 32.66 -17.86 4.03
CA ALA A 448 33.01 -17.75 2.61
C ALA A 448 32.93 -19.10 1.87
N LEU A 449 33.45 -20.18 2.48
CA LEU A 449 33.37 -21.53 1.89
C LEU A 449 31.94 -22.03 1.69
N LEU A 450 30.98 -21.58 2.49
CA LEU A 450 29.57 -21.99 2.40
C LEU A 450 28.74 -21.05 1.52
N THR A 451 29.18 -19.80 1.32
CA THR A 451 28.44 -18.80 0.52
C THR A 451 28.93 -18.65 -0.91
N ASP A 452 30.19 -18.99 -1.19
CA ASP A 452 30.84 -18.75 -2.49
C ASP A 452 30.72 -19.94 -3.47
N ASN A 453 29.88 -20.94 -3.16
CA ASN A 453 29.62 -22.12 -4.00
C ASN A 453 28.38 -21.97 -4.88
#